data_AF-W1I2N1-F1
#
_entry.id   AF-W1I2N1-F1
#
_cell.length_a   1.000
_cell.length_b   1.000
_cell.length_c   1.000
_cell.angle_alpha   90.00
_cell.angle_beta   90.00
_cell.angle_gamma   90.00
#
_symmetry.space_group_name_H-M   'P 1'
#
loop_
_entity.id
_entity.type
_entity.pdbx_description
1 polymer ?
#
loop_
_entity_poly.entity_id
_entity_poly.type
_entity_poly.pdbx_seq_one_letter_code
_entity_poly.pdbx_strand_id
1 'polypeptide(L)'
;MLCRHPFVRDRKGESFTSPHPKDWLRGVPFGCGKCLACRVKTRREWTSRLILEMLGHDSGAFVTLTYSEDYVPVTESGHRTLSLRDLQLFLKRLRRNLEERKRSKHPIRYYACGEYGTRGTQRPHYHIIFFGVSDLDLDFIKSVYAAWSEPAKYGQKGQTPQFGNITIEPLNAKTVAYTAGYNMKKLISPKKVHKVVVSSAEIGSRRVTFEKLVLDRKNSNRDDNGVLAEFRVMSRMPGLGSGRMFDLVALYKSNAAFRKVLSQTGDVPGIVRCWGRTLFLDRFLKNKLRELLNIEPNPEAYYADVRSQFFDWLNNPGISHVTDFYDYLVHQDDQRFKQLQDRIKRQLQRREKI
;
A
#
# COMPACT_ATOMS: atom_id res chain seq x y z
N MET A 1 -14.39 9.99 2.58
CA MET A 1 -13.50 10.45 1.47
C MET A 1 -13.47 9.45 0.30
N LEU A 2 -14.08 9.84 -0.82
CA LEU A 2 -14.07 9.09 -2.08
C LEU A 2 -12.87 9.47 -2.98
N CYS A 3 -12.69 8.72 -4.06
CA CYS A 3 -11.65 8.98 -5.05
C CYS A 3 -12.04 10.13 -5.98
N ARG A 4 -11.19 11.16 -6.12
CA ARG A 4 -11.47 12.34 -6.97
C ARG A 4 -11.59 12.05 -8.48
N HIS A 5 -10.92 11.01 -8.98
CA HIS A 5 -10.85 10.71 -10.43
C HIS A 5 -10.86 9.20 -10.67
N PRO A 6 -11.92 8.47 -10.31
CA PRO A 6 -11.93 7.02 -10.44
C PRO A 6 -11.84 6.57 -11.90
N PHE A 7 -11.26 5.38 -12.10
CA PHE A 7 -11.35 4.65 -13.35
C PHE A 7 -12.64 3.85 -13.35
N VAL A 8 -13.45 3.94 -14.39
CA VAL A 8 -14.65 3.12 -14.56
C VAL A 8 -14.34 2.08 -15.61
N ARG A 9 -14.57 0.80 -15.28
CA ARG A 9 -14.50 -0.29 -16.26
C ARG A 9 -15.92 -0.67 -16.67
N ASP A 10 -16.27 -0.40 -17.92
CA ASP A 10 -17.61 -0.65 -18.43
C ASP A 10 -17.91 -2.16 -18.62
N ARG A 11 -19.15 -2.47 -19.04
CA ARG A 11 -19.58 -3.86 -19.29
C ARG A 11 -18.84 -4.53 -20.45
N LYS A 12 -18.25 -3.76 -21.37
CA LYS A 12 -17.43 -4.26 -22.48
C LYS A 12 -15.98 -4.48 -22.06
N GLY A 13 -15.63 -4.08 -20.84
CA GLY A 13 -14.29 -4.22 -20.27
C GLY A 13 -13.38 -3.03 -20.55
N GLU A 14 -13.86 -2.00 -21.24
CA GLU A 14 -13.13 -0.78 -21.55
C GLU A 14 -13.02 0.10 -20.31
N SER A 15 -11.88 0.78 -20.15
CA SER A 15 -11.62 1.61 -18.97
C SER A 15 -11.55 3.08 -19.36
N PHE A 16 -12.32 3.93 -18.69
CA PHE A 16 -12.28 5.37 -18.86
C PHE A 16 -12.19 6.07 -17.49
N THR A 17 -11.68 7.29 -17.44
CA THR A 17 -11.68 8.12 -16.22
C THR A 17 -12.86 9.05 -16.24
N SER A 18 -13.69 9.05 -15.20
CA SER A 18 -14.70 10.08 -15.03
C SER A 18 -14.80 10.53 -13.57
N PRO A 19 -14.66 11.83 -13.30
CA PRO A 19 -14.97 12.38 -11.98
C PRO A 19 -16.49 12.40 -11.72
N HIS A 20 -17.32 12.23 -12.76
CA HIS A 20 -18.77 12.32 -12.64
C HIS A 20 -19.38 10.96 -12.28
N PRO A 21 -20.04 10.84 -11.13
CA PRO A 21 -20.65 9.60 -10.66
C PRO A 21 -21.71 8.99 -11.57
N LYS A 22 -22.37 9.82 -12.38
CA LYS A 22 -23.34 9.39 -13.41
C LYS A 22 -22.72 8.35 -14.34
N ASP A 23 -21.43 8.52 -14.64
CA ASP A 23 -20.71 7.60 -15.51
C ASP A 23 -20.33 6.29 -14.81
N TRP A 24 -20.37 6.23 -13.48
CA TRP A 24 -20.18 4.98 -12.73
C TRP A 24 -21.37 4.03 -12.91
N LEU A 25 -22.52 4.50 -13.39
CA LEU A 25 -23.62 3.63 -13.78
C LEU A 25 -23.26 2.77 -15.00
N ARG A 26 -22.27 3.19 -15.80
CA ARG A 26 -21.81 2.51 -17.01
C ARG A 26 -20.86 1.34 -16.71
N GLY A 27 -20.32 1.23 -15.48
CA GLY A 27 -19.29 0.23 -15.15
C GLY A 27 -18.79 0.26 -13.72
N VAL A 28 -17.86 -0.62 -13.32
CA VAL A 28 -17.33 -0.64 -11.94
C VAL A 28 -16.34 0.52 -11.77
N PRO A 29 -16.56 1.48 -10.84
CA PRO A 29 -15.54 2.45 -10.46
C PRO A 29 -14.43 1.82 -9.60
N PHE A 30 -13.18 2.18 -9.90
CA PHE A 30 -11.97 1.82 -9.18
C PHE A 30 -11.20 3.08 -8.80
N GLY A 31 -10.59 3.06 -7.61
CA GLY A 31 -9.80 4.19 -7.14
C GLY A 31 -8.61 4.50 -8.07
N CYS A 32 -8.31 5.78 -8.27
CA CYS A 32 -7.23 6.23 -9.14
C CYS A 32 -5.82 5.89 -8.65
N GLY A 33 -5.70 5.46 -7.39
CA GLY A 33 -4.42 5.14 -6.74
C GLY A 33 -3.51 6.34 -6.44
N LYS A 34 -3.87 7.54 -6.91
CA LYS A 34 -3.03 8.75 -6.84
C LYS A 34 -3.52 9.82 -5.88
N CYS A 35 -4.85 9.98 -5.73
CA CYS A 35 -5.44 11.01 -4.88
C CYS A 35 -5.28 10.68 -3.38
N LEU A 36 -5.42 11.70 -2.52
CA LEU A 36 -5.29 11.55 -1.06
C LEU A 36 -6.19 10.45 -0.50
N ALA A 37 -7.46 10.39 -0.93
CA ALA A 37 -8.40 9.36 -0.49
C ALA A 37 -7.93 7.94 -0.85
N CYS A 38 -7.47 7.73 -2.09
CA CYS A 38 -6.90 6.44 -2.52
C CYS A 38 -5.64 6.08 -1.73
N ARG A 39 -4.78 7.07 -1.43
CA ARG A 39 -3.56 6.87 -0.61
C ARG A 39 -3.91 6.47 0.82
N VAL A 40 -4.88 7.15 1.45
CA VAL A 40 -5.38 6.82 2.79
C VAL A 40 -6.02 5.42 2.83
N LYS A 41 -6.85 5.08 1.84
CA LYS A 41 -7.44 3.72 1.73
C LYS A 41 -6.35 2.65 1.62
N THR A 42 -5.40 2.85 0.71
CA THR A 42 -4.26 1.94 0.51
C THR A 42 -3.45 1.78 1.79
N ARG A 43 -3.19 2.87 2.53
CA ARG A 43 -2.50 2.81 3.83
C ARG A 43 -3.25 1.95 4.84
N ARG A 44 -4.56 2.12 4.98
CA ARG A 44 -5.40 1.35 5.92
C ARG A 44 -5.42 -0.14 5.56
N GLU A 45 -5.54 -0.44 4.28
CA GLU A 45 -5.48 -1.80 3.74
C GLU A 45 -4.14 -2.48 4.05
N TRP A 46 -3.01 -1.83 3.73
CA TRP A 46 -1.68 -2.36 4.04
C TRP A 46 -1.44 -2.50 5.54
N THR A 47 -1.88 -1.52 6.34
CA THR A 47 -1.79 -1.61 7.80
C THR A 47 -2.51 -2.85 8.31
N SER A 48 -3.73 -3.11 7.82
CA SER A 48 -4.52 -4.28 8.21
C SER A 48 -3.84 -5.58 7.81
N ARG A 49 -3.26 -5.62 6.61
CA ARG A 49 -2.51 -6.78 6.10
C ARG A 49 -1.28 -7.10 6.94
N LEU A 50 -0.54 -6.07 7.34
CA LEU A 50 0.65 -6.22 8.19
C LEU A 50 0.28 -6.56 9.63
N ILE A 51 -0.82 -6.03 10.17
CA ILE A 51 -1.36 -6.43 11.48
C ILE A 51 -1.76 -7.91 11.44
N LEU A 52 -2.45 -8.36 10.40
CA LEU A 52 -2.82 -9.76 10.23
C LEU A 52 -1.60 -10.67 10.14
N GLU A 53 -0.55 -10.25 9.43
CA GLU A 53 0.71 -11.00 9.44
C GLU A 53 1.32 -10.99 10.84
N MET A 54 1.42 -9.84 11.51
CA MET A 54 1.98 -9.72 12.86
C MET A 54 1.29 -10.64 13.87
N LEU A 55 -0.05 -10.70 13.86
CA LEU A 55 -0.82 -11.62 14.71
C LEU A 55 -0.59 -13.09 14.38
N GLY A 56 0.03 -13.39 13.23
CA GLY A 56 0.38 -14.73 12.80
C GLY A 56 1.74 -15.23 13.21
N HIS A 57 2.56 -14.39 13.83
CA HIS A 57 3.89 -14.77 14.32
C HIS A 57 4.01 -14.41 15.80
N ASP A 58 4.76 -15.22 16.54
CA ASP A 58 4.97 -15.02 17.97
C ASP A 58 5.83 -13.78 18.27
N SER A 59 6.65 -13.38 17.30
CA SER A 59 7.56 -12.23 17.41
C SER A 59 7.71 -11.48 16.09
N GLY A 60 8.13 -10.22 16.20
CA GLY A 60 8.55 -9.41 15.07
C GLY A 60 9.54 -8.33 15.50
N ALA A 61 10.31 -7.84 14.54
CA ALA A 61 11.28 -6.77 14.73
C ALA A 61 11.07 -5.65 13.71
N PHE A 62 11.27 -4.41 14.13
CA PHE A 62 11.30 -3.24 13.27
C PHE A 62 12.74 -2.77 13.10
N VAL A 63 13.23 -2.77 11.87
CA VAL A 63 14.61 -2.42 11.53
C VAL A 63 14.62 -1.19 10.64
N THR A 64 15.41 -0.19 11.02
CA THR A 64 15.71 0.98 10.20
C THR A 64 17.16 0.94 9.76
N LEU A 65 17.40 1.03 8.46
CA LEU A 65 18.73 1.09 7.85
C LEU A 65 18.91 2.47 7.22
N THR A 66 19.90 3.22 7.68
CA THR A 66 20.21 4.56 7.17
C THR A 66 21.63 4.58 6.63
N TYR A 67 21.82 5.06 5.41
CA TYR A 67 23.18 5.16 4.84
C TYR A 67 24.06 6.15 5.64
N SER A 68 25.35 5.88 5.70
CA SER A 68 26.34 6.91 6.04
C SER A 68 26.59 7.85 4.84
N GLU A 69 27.37 8.91 5.05
CA GLU A 69 27.77 9.80 3.96
C GLU A 69 28.65 9.10 2.91
N ASP A 70 29.49 8.16 3.32
CA ASP A 70 30.43 7.49 2.41
C ASP A 70 29.77 6.43 1.53
N TYR A 71 28.63 5.90 1.96
CA TYR A 71 27.93 4.78 1.30
C TYR A 71 26.59 5.15 0.68
N VAL A 72 26.12 6.39 0.85
CA VAL A 72 24.84 6.81 0.28
C VAL A 72 24.92 6.79 -1.25
N PRO A 73 24.01 6.09 -1.95
CA PRO A 73 24.01 6.09 -3.41
C PRO A 73 23.71 7.49 -3.94
N VAL A 74 24.42 7.89 -4.99
CA VAL A 74 24.25 9.20 -5.65
C VAL A 74 23.94 8.97 -7.14
N THR A 75 23.05 9.77 -7.70
CA THR A 75 22.76 9.79 -9.15
C THR A 75 23.92 10.43 -9.91
N GLU A 76 23.93 10.27 -11.24
CA GLU A 76 24.88 10.97 -12.13
C GLU A 76 24.83 12.49 -11.97
N SER A 77 23.65 13.03 -11.63
CA SER A 77 23.39 14.44 -11.35
C SER A 77 23.77 14.89 -9.93
N GLY A 78 24.41 14.02 -9.13
CA GLY A 78 24.90 14.39 -7.80
C GLY A 78 23.85 14.33 -6.67
N HIS A 79 22.66 13.77 -6.91
CA HIS A 79 21.60 13.69 -5.91
C HIS A 79 21.58 12.34 -5.19
N ARG A 80 21.41 12.35 -3.86
CA ARG A 80 21.25 11.12 -3.07
C ARG A 80 20.01 10.35 -3.49
N THR A 81 20.12 9.03 -3.61
CA THR A 81 19.03 8.17 -4.09
C THR A 81 18.93 6.86 -3.32
N LEU A 82 17.72 6.27 -3.28
CA LEU A 82 17.51 4.90 -2.84
C LEU A 82 18.14 3.89 -3.81
N SER A 83 18.50 2.72 -3.30
CA SER A 83 18.99 1.56 -4.05
C SER A 83 18.20 0.30 -3.71
N LEU A 84 17.29 -0.09 -4.61
CA LEU A 84 16.58 -1.37 -4.49
C LEU A 84 17.55 -2.56 -4.44
N ARG A 85 18.70 -2.45 -5.13
CA ARG A 85 19.72 -3.50 -5.16
C ARG A 85 20.34 -3.72 -3.78
N ASP A 86 20.64 -2.66 -3.05
CA ASP A 86 21.28 -2.78 -1.74
C ASP A 86 20.33 -3.41 -0.74
N LEU A 87 19.06 -3.01 -0.74
CA LEU A 87 18.03 -3.66 0.08
C LEU A 87 17.89 -5.15 -0.25
N GLN A 88 17.92 -5.52 -1.55
CA GLN A 88 17.88 -6.92 -1.96
C GLN A 88 19.10 -7.71 -1.48
N LEU A 89 20.30 -7.13 -1.60
CA LEU A 89 21.54 -7.77 -1.16
C LEU A 89 21.58 -7.90 0.37
N PHE A 90 21.16 -6.88 1.10
CA PHE A 90 20.96 -6.93 2.55
C PHE A 90 20.04 -8.11 2.93
N LEU A 91 18.84 -8.18 2.35
CA LEU A 91 17.90 -9.25 2.63
C LEU A 91 18.46 -10.64 2.25
N LYS A 92 19.24 -10.73 1.17
CA LYS A 92 19.91 -11.99 0.76
C LYS A 92 20.98 -12.41 1.76
N ARG A 93 21.82 -11.47 2.23
CA ARG A 93 22.87 -11.72 3.24
C ARG A 93 22.26 -12.12 4.58
N LEU A 94 21.29 -11.35 5.08
CA LEU A 94 20.57 -11.66 6.33
C LEU A 94 19.99 -13.08 6.31
N ARG A 95 19.32 -13.42 5.21
CA ARG A 95 18.77 -14.76 4.97
C ARG A 95 19.83 -15.86 4.99
N ARG A 96 21.01 -15.62 4.42
CA ARG A 96 22.12 -16.58 4.44
C ARG A 96 22.75 -16.71 5.84
N ASN A 97 22.76 -15.64 6.63
CA ASN A 97 23.26 -15.71 8.00
C ASN A 97 22.29 -16.49 8.92
N LEU A 98 21.01 -16.57 8.52
CA LEU A 98 19.94 -17.25 9.23
C LEU A 98 19.46 -18.52 8.49
N GLU A 99 20.37 -19.26 7.82
CA GLU A 99 20.02 -20.46 7.02
C GLU A 99 19.22 -21.50 7.82
N GLU A 100 19.55 -21.73 9.08
CA GLU A 100 18.82 -22.68 9.94
C GLU A 100 17.34 -22.29 10.07
N ARG A 101 17.06 -20.98 10.19
CA ARG A 101 15.69 -20.46 10.24
C ARG A 101 14.99 -20.53 8.88
N LYS A 102 15.71 -20.51 7.75
CA LYS A 102 15.08 -20.70 6.43
C LYS A 102 14.43 -22.06 6.26
N ARG A 103 15.01 -23.08 6.89
CA ARG A 103 14.52 -24.47 6.86
C ARG A 103 13.41 -24.73 7.89
N SER A 104 13.12 -23.76 8.76
CA SER A 104 12.05 -23.88 9.73
C SER A 104 10.66 -23.82 9.08
N LYS A 105 9.67 -24.32 9.81
CA LYS A 105 8.25 -24.27 9.41
C LYS A 105 7.73 -22.84 9.20
N HIS A 106 8.42 -21.84 9.78
CA HIS A 106 8.06 -20.43 9.72
C HIS A 106 9.28 -19.59 9.28
N PRO A 107 9.60 -19.54 7.98
CA PRO A 107 10.72 -18.75 7.49
C PRO A 107 10.47 -17.26 7.75
N ILE A 108 11.55 -16.51 7.94
CA ILE A 108 11.49 -15.06 8.19
C ILE A 108 10.75 -14.37 7.05
N ARG A 109 9.70 -13.64 7.41
CA ARG A 109 8.91 -12.85 6.48
C ARG A 109 9.18 -11.39 6.72
N TYR A 110 8.95 -10.58 5.69
CA TYR A 110 9.23 -9.15 5.79
C TYR A 110 8.32 -8.30 4.91
N TYR A 111 8.22 -7.04 5.31
CA TYR A 111 7.71 -5.93 4.53
C TYR A 111 8.68 -4.75 4.69
N ALA A 112 9.18 -4.21 3.58
CA ALA A 112 10.16 -3.12 3.58
C ALA A 112 9.71 -1.96 2.70
N CYS A 113 10.01 -0.75 3.15
CA CYS A 113 9.84 0.50 2.41
C CYS A 113 11.19 1.20 2.29
N GLY A 114 11.47 1.75 1.11
CA GLY A 114 12.56 2.72 0.91
C GLY A 114 11.98 4.12 0.81
N GLU A 115 12.51 5.04 1.60
CA GLU A 115 11.98 6.40 1.70
C GLU A 115 13.07 7.45 1.94
N TYR A 116 12.65 8.71 1.85
CA TYR A 116 13.51 9.87 2.11
C TYR A 116 13.12 10.54 3.42
N GLY A 117 14.13 10.89 4.22
CA GLY A 117 13.97 11.63 5.47
C GLY A 117 13.16 12.92 5.30
N THR A 118 12.59 13.42 6.41
CA THR A 118 11.88 14.71 6.43
C THR A 118 12.81 15.88 6.10
N ARG A 119 12.22 17.05 5.81
CA ARG A 119 12.91 18.25 5.31
C ARG A 119 14.17 18.55 6.13
N GLY A 120 15.34 18.49 5.48
CA GLY A 120 16.65 18.77 6.09
C GLY A 120 17.75 17.85 5.55
N THR A 121 17.56 16.53 5.62
CA THR A 121 18.60 15.56 5.22
C THR A 121 18.35 14.88 3.88
N GLN A 122 17.06 14.70 3.51
CA GLN A 122 16.60 13.85 2.40
C GLN A 122 17.37 12.52 2.34
N ARG A 123 17.80 11.98 3.49
CA ARG A 123 18.70 10.84 3.49
C ARG A 123 17.88 9.58 3.14
N PRO A 124 18.31 8.82 2.11
CA PRO A 124 17.68 7.55 1.78
C PRO A 124 17.80 6.60 2.97
N HIS A 125 16.71 5.95 3.35
CA HIS A 125 16.70 4.94 4.40
C HIS A 125 15.63 3.88 4.11
N TYR A 126 15.76 2.75 4.81
CA TYR A 126 14.83 1.63 4.69
C TYR A 126 14.18 1.35 6.02
N HIS A 127 12.85 1.30 6.03
CA HIS A 127 12.06 0.79 7.15
C HIS A 127 11.60 -0.63 6.84
N ILE A 128 11.98 -1.59 7.68
CA ILE A 128 11.76 -3.01 7.44
C ILE A 128 11.07 -3.61 8.66
N ILE A 129 9.92 -4.22 8.42
CA ILE A 129 9.25 -5.07 9.40
C ILE A 129 9.66 -6.50 9.08
N PHE A 130 10.20 -7.20 10.08
CA PHE A 130 10.42 -8.64 10.06
C PHE A 130 9.40 -9.34 10.94
N PHE A 131 8.89 -10.47 10.48
CA PHE A 131 7.99 -11.36 11.20
C PHE A 131 8.66 -12.72 11.42
N GLY A 132 8.45 -13.31 12.59
CA GLY A 132 9.02 -14.60 12.99
C GLY A 132 10.44 -14.51 13.59
N VAL A 133 10.87 -13.30 13.96
CA VAL A 133 12.14 -13.01 14.67
C VAL A 133 11.89 -11.94 15.72
N SER A 134 12.65 -11.97 16.81
CA SER A 134 12.56 -10.99 17.89
C SER A 134 13.66 -9.95 17.75
N ASP A 135 13.35 -8.72 18.15
CA ASP A 135 14.32 -7.65 18.39
C ASP A 135 15.32 -7.95 19.51
N LEU A 136 15.09 -8.99 20.32
CA LEU A 136 15.98 -9.47 21.38
C LEU A 136 16.78 -10.72 20.98
N ASP A 137 16.54 -11.28 19.79
CA ASP A 137 17.29 -12.43 19.29
C ASP A 137 18.69 -12.00 18.87
N LEU A 138 19.70 -12.40 19.64
CA LEU A 138 21.10 -12.01 19.42
C LEU A 138 21.64 -12.48 18.06
N ASP A 139 21.22 -13.64 17.57
CA ASP A 139 21.67 -14.15 16.27
C ASP A 139 21.04 -13.35 15.14
N PHE A 140 19.77 -12.97 15.29
CA PHE A 140 19.11 -12.05 14.37
C PHE A 140 19.78 -10.67 14.37
N ILE A 141 20.02 -10.08 15.55
CA ILE A 141 20.69 -8.78 15.68
C ILE A 141 22.06 -8.83 14.99
N LYS A 142 22.94 -9.75 15.39
CA LYS A 142 24.27 -9.91 14.78
C LYS A 142 24.19 -10.09 13.27
N SER A 143 23.22 -10.87 12.79
CA SER A 143 22.99 -11.10 11.37
C SER A 143 22.55 -9.85 10.61
N VAL A 144 21.75 -8.96 11.22
CA VAL A 144 21.37 -7.67 10.64
C VAL A 144 22.59 -6.76 10.50
N TYR A 145 23.40 -6.63 11.56
CA TYR A 145 24.64 -5.84 11.52
C TYR A 145 25.61 -6.35 10.45
N ALA A 146 25.85 -7.66 10.41
CA ALA A 146 26.70 -8.28 9.39
C ALA A 146 26.13 -8.12 7.95
N ALA A 147 24.81 -8.15 7.79
CA ALA A 147 24.17 -8.01 6.48
C ALA A 147 24.18 -6.57 5.94
N TRP A 148 24.27 -5.57 6.82
CA TRP A 148 24.40 -4.15 6.48
C TRP A 148 25.84 -3.66 6.54
N SER A 149 26.78 -4.53 6.18
CA SER A 149 28.20 -4.25 6.09
C SER A 149 28.76 -4.70 4.74
N GLU A 150 29.93 -4.17 4.38
CA GLU A 150 30.66 -4.65 3.20
C GLU A 150 30.94 -6.16 3.30
N PRO A 151 30.91 -6.90 2.17
CA PRO A 151 31.37 -8.28 2.15
C PRO A 151 32.84 -8.36 2.53
N ALA A 152 33.20 -9.29 3.41
CA ALA A 152 34.60 -9.55 3.75
C ALA A 152 35.39 -9.97 2.51
N LYS A 153 36.55 -9.34 2.29
CA LYS A 153 37.49 -9.77 1.25
C LYS A 153 38.19 -11.05 1.70
N TYR A 154 38.64 -11.87 0.74
CA TYR A 154 39.38 -13.09 1.06
C TYR A 154 40.59 -12.79 1.94
N GLY A 155 40.73 -13.50 3.07
CA GLY A 155 41.81 -13.32 4.03
C GLY A 155 41.64 -12.13 5.01
N GLN A 156 40.59 -11.31 4.87
CA GLN A 156 40.33 -10.19 5.79
C GLN A 156 39.89 -10.72 7.17
N LYS A 157 40.65 -10.37 8.21
CA LYS A 157 40.28 -10.61 9.61
C LYS A 157 39.73 -9.32 10.23
N GLY A 158 38.65 -9.42 11.00
CA GLY A 158 38.02 -8.29 11.69
C GLY A 158 36.64 -7.91 11.14
N GLN A 159 36.05 -6.85 11.71
CA GLN A 159 34.75 -6.33 11.28
C GLN A 159 34.89 -5.60 9.95
N THR A 160 33.92 -5.77 9.05
CA THR A 160 33.85 -5.01 7.81
C THR A 160 33.15 -3.67 8.03
N PRO A 161 33.45 -2.64 7.23
CA PRO A 161 32.77 -1.36 7.31
C PRO A 161 31.25 -1.49 7.17
N GLN A 162 30.50 -0.76 8.00
CA GLN A 162 29.04 -0.69 7.90
C GLN A 162 28.61 0.31 6.83
N PHE A 163 27.56 -0.02 6.07
CA PHE A 163 26.97 0.92 5.11
C PHE A 163 26.28 2.13 5.76
N GLY A 164 26.09 2.08 7.09
CA GLY A 164 25.56 3.18 7.89
C GLY A 164 24.85 2.69 9.14
N ASN A 165 23.99 3.54 9.70
CA ASN A 165 23.34 3.31 10.98
C ASN A 165 22.22 2.28 10.89
N ILE A 166 22.10 1.49 11.96
CA ILE A 166 21.09 0.46 12.14
C ILE A 166 20.36 0.73 13.45
N THR A 167 19.03 0.76 13.40
CA THR A 167 18.18 0.75 14.59
C THR A 167 17.31 -0.49 14.53
N ILE A 168 17.22 -1.21 15.65
CA ILE A 168 16.34 -2.38 15.82
C ILE A 168 15.43 -2.09 17.01
N GLU A 169 14.13 -2.18 16.79
CA GLU A 169 13.09 -1.89 17.77
C GLU A 169 12.02 -3.00 17.78
N PRO A 170 11.26 -3.14 18.88
CA PRO A 170 10.15 -4.06 18.94
C PRO A 170 9.06 -3.71 17.92
N LEU A 171 8.56 -4.73 17.21
CA LEU A 171 7.43 -4.55 16.32
C LEU A 171 6.14 -4.32 17.12
N ASN A 172 5.42 -3.25 16.80
CA ASN A 172 4.14 -2.94 17.42
C ASN A 172 3.18 -2.30 16.41
N ALA A 173 1.92 -2.15 16.80
CA ALA A 173 0.90 -1.62 15.90
C ALA A 173 1.21 -0.20 15.39
N LYS A 174 1.95 0.62 16.16
CA LYS A 174 2.34 1.98 15.74
C LYS A 174 3.41 1.89 14.64
N THR A 175 4.46 1.08 14.83
CA THR A 175 5.51 0.88 13.81
C THR A 175 4.93 0.26 12.54
N VAL A 176 3.98 -0.68 12.64
CA VAL A 176 3.24 -1.20 11.47
C VAL A 176 2.50 -0.10 10.70
N ALA A 177 1.70 0.72 11.37
CA ALA A 177 0.92 1.78 10.74
C ALA A 177 1.79 2.93 10.18
N TYR A 178 2.95 3.12 10.80
CA TYR A 178 4.01 4.02 10.37
C TYR A 178 4.64 3.52 9.06
N THR A 179 5.19 2.30 9.02
CA THR A 179 5.80 1.71 7.82
C THR A 179 4.81 1.57 6.66
N ALA A 180 3.54 1.24 6.93
CA ALA A 180 2.50 1.20 5.91
C ALA A 180 2.21 2.58 5.28
N GLY A 181 2.45 3.66 6.04
CA GLY A 181 2.14 5.05 5.67
C GLY A 181 3.13 5.70 4.70
N TYR A 182 4.34 5.16 4.56
CA TYR A 182 5.39 5.78 3.76
C TYR A 182 5.18 5.73 2.25
N ASN A 183 4.28 4.87 1.77
CA ASN A 183 3.89 4.82 0.36
C ASN A 183 3.13 6.06 -0.15
N MET A 184 2.98 7.12 0.66
CA MET A 184 2.14 8.28 0.35
C MET A 184 2.90 9.49 -0.19
N LYS A 185 4.23 9.57 -0.14
CA LYS A 185 5.00 10.73 -0.65
C LYS A 185 5.49 10.52 -2.09
N LYS A 186 4.66 9.88 -2.93
CA LYS A 186 4.94 9.74 -4.36
C LYS A 186 5.00 11.11 -5.04
N LEU A 187 6.21 11.65 -5.13
CA LEU A 187 6.67 12.52 -6.21
C LEU A 187 6.77 11.64 -7.47
N ILE A 188 5.65 11.44 -8.14
CA ILE A 188 5.68 10.90 -9.51
C ILE A 188 5.30 12.07 -10.39
N SER A 189 6.31 12.69 -11.00
CA SER A 189 6.09 13.64 -12.09
C SER A 189 5.24 12.94 -13.16
N PRO A 190 4.19 13.57 -13.69
CA PRO A 190 3.42 13.00 -14.78
C PRO A 190 4.37 12.66 -15.94
N LYS A 191 4.11 11.55 -16.64
CA LYS A 191 4.86 11.18 -17.85
C LYS A 191 4.83 12.38 -18.79
N LYS A 192 5.99 12.97 -19.09
CA LYS A 192 6.07 14.08 -20.03
C LYS A 192 5.80 13.53 -21.44
N VAL A 193 4.89 14.19 -22.13
CA VAL A 193 4.62 13.98 -23.55
C VAL A 193 5.26 15.15 -24.27
N HIS A 194 6.14 14.87 -25.22
CA HIS A 194 6.75 15.90 -26.05
C HIS A 194 6.40 15.67 -27.51
N LYS A 195 6.24 16.76 -28.25
CA LYS A 195 6.06 16.76 -29.70
C LYS A 195 7.43 16.66 -30.36
N VAL A 196 7.60 15.69 -31.25
CA VAL A 196 8.78 15.55 -32.09
C VAL A 196 8.35 15.77 -33.53
N VAL A 197 8.99 16.70 -34.25
CA VAL A 197 8.79 16.86 -35.69
C VAL A 197 9.37 15.65 -36.39
N VAL A 198 8.52 14.86 -37.03
CA VAL A 198 8.90 13.64 -37.76
C VAL A 198 9.31 13.99 -39.19
N SER A 199 8.64 14.96 -39.79
CA SER A 199 8.98 15.47 -41.12
C SER A 199 8.40 16.87 -41.32
N SER A 200 8.88 17.58 -42.33
CA SER A 200 8.28 18.84 -42.79
C SER A 200 8.28 18.91 -44.30
N ALA A 201 7.26 19.53 -44.88
CA ALA A 201 7.12 19.75 -46.32
C ALA A 201 6.72 21.19 -46.59
N GLU A 202 7.10 21.74 -47.74
CA GLU A 202 6.60 23.03 -48.23
C GLU A 202 5.47 22.81 -49.22
N ILE A 203 4.36 23.50 -48.99
CA ILE A 203 3.20 23.50 -49.90
C ILE A 203 2.93 24.96 -50.25
N GLY A 204 3.35 25.36 -51.45
CA GLY A 204 3.38 26.77 -51.87
C GLY A 204 4.37 27.57 -51.03
N SER A 205 3.96 28.74 -50.53
CA SER A 205 4.77 29.59 -49.64
C SER A 205 4.66 29.23 -48.15
N ARG A 206 4.05 28.08 -47.81
CA ARG A 206 3.79 27.69 -46.41
C ARG A 206 4.51 26.40 -46.06
N ARG A 207 5.20 26.42 -44.92
CA ARG A 207 5.85 25.24 -44.32
C ARG A 207 4.85 24.48 -43.45
N VAL A 208 4.68 23.19 -43.75
CA VAL A 208 3.87 22.24 -42.97
C VAL A 208 4.80 21.30 -42.22
N THR A 209 4.53 21.08 -40.93
CA THR A 209 5.29 20.16 -40.07
C THR A 209 4.38 19.02 -39.61
N PHE A 210 4.90 17.79 -39.68
CA PHE A 210 4.23 16.59 -39.19
C PHE A 210 4.85 16.21 -37.85
N GLU A 211 4.07 16.29 -36.77
CA GLU A 211 4.52 16.03 -35.42
C GLU A 211 4.00 14.68 -34.92
N LYS A 212 4.83 13.93 -34.18
CA LYS A 212 4.40 12.76 -33.40
C LYS A 212 4.54 13.07 -31.92
N LEU A 213 3.54 12.66 -31.14
CA LEU A 213 3.62 12.65 -29.69
C LEU A 213 4.48 11.47 -29.25
N VAL A 214 5.61 11.75 -28.61
CA VAL A 214 6.49 10.74 -28.02
C VAL A 214 6.26 10.74 -26.51
N LEU A 215 5.88 9.58 -25.99
CA LEU A 215 5.85 9.29 -24.56
C LEU A 215 7.26 8.94 -24.12
N ASP A 216 7.84 9.74 -23.23
CA ASP A 216 9.16 9.44 -22.70
C ASP A 216 9.08 8.13 -21.89
N ARG A 217 9.73 7.06 -22.36
CA ARG A 217 9.77 5.74 -21.71
C ARG A 217 10.75 5.72 -20.54
N LYS A 218 11.16 6.88 -20.01
CA LYS A 218 11.98 6.95 -18.79
C LYS A 218 11.35 6.08 -17.71
N ASN A 219 12.21 5.28 -17.09
CA ASN A 219 11.89 4.31 -16.06
C ASN A 219 10.97 5.00 -15.04
N SER A 220 9.68 4.63 -14.99
CA SER A 220 8.59 5.41 -14.35
C SER A 220 8.74 5.62 -12.84
N ASN A 221 9.83 5.10 -12.28
CA ASN A 221 10.16 5.10 -10.88
C ASN A 221 11.36 6.02 -10.58
N ARG A 222 11.89 6.78 -11.54
CA ARG A 222 12.90 7.81 -11.29
C ARG A 222 12.38 9.18 -11.69
N ASP A 223 12.79 10.22 -10.98
CA ASP A 223 12.49 11.61 -11.35
C ASP A 223 13.44 12.13 -12.44
N ASP A 224 13.30 13.41 -12.80
CA ASP A 224 14.12 14.06 -13.84
C ASP A 224 15.62 14.08 -13.47
N ASN A 225 15.96 14.01 -12.18
CA ASN A 225 17.33 13.93 -11.67
C ASN A 225 17.83 12.49 -11.55
N GLY A 226 17.05 11.50 -11.98
CA GLY A 226 17.41 10.09 -11.85
C GLY A 226 17.21 9.51 -10.44
N VAL A 227 16.66 10.29 -9.51
CA VAL A 227 16.43 9.87 -8.13
C VAL A 227 15.30 8.84 -8.09
N LEU A 228 15.57 7.69 -7.47
CA LEU A 228 14.62 6.58 -7.39
C LEU A 228 13.47 6.92 -6.44
N ALA A 229 12.24 6.90 -6.94
CA ALA A 229 11.04 7.07 -6.15
C ALA A 229 10.93 6.02 -5.04
N GLU A 230 10.28 6.43 -3.95
CA GLU A 230 9.94 5.55 -2.83
C GLU A 230 9.26 4.27 -3.32
N PHE A 231 9.65 3.15 -2.72
CA PHE A 231 9.15 1.84 -3.12
C PHE A 231 8.87 0.97 -1.90
N ARG A 232 8.15 -0.12 -2.15
CA ARG A 232 7.95 -1.20 -1.19
C ARG A 232 8.28 -2.56 -1.79
N VAL A 233 8.81 -3.44 -0.97
CA VAL A 233 9.03 -4.85 -1.29
C VAL A 233 8.64 -5.71 -0.11
N MET A 234 8.20 -6.93 -0.37
CA MET A 234 7.70 -7.81 0.68
C MET A 234 7.83 -9.28 0.33
N SER A 235 7.63 -10.13 1.33
CA SER A 235 7.42 -11.57 1.12
C SER A 235 6.09 -11.84 0.41
N ARG A 236 6.13 -12.64 -0.65
CA ARG A 236 4.99 -12.83 -1.58
C ARG A 236 4.29 -14.18 -1.47
N MET A 237 4.94 -15.20 -0.89
CA MET A 237 4.41 -16.56 -0.83
C MET A 237 4.42 -17.11 0.61
N PRO A 238 3.24 -17.44 1.17
CA PRO A 238 1.92 -16.96 0.73
C PRO A 238 1.87 -15.42 0.80
N GLY A 239 0.83 -14.74 0.32
CA GLY A 239 0.77 -13.28 0.46
C GLY A 239 0.70 -12.86 1.94
N LEU A 240 1.27 -11.71 2.33
CA LEU A 240 1.20 -11.24 3.73
C LEU A 240 -0.26 -11.16 4.23
N GLY A 241 -0.51 -11.49 5.49
CA GLY A 241 -1.81 -11.50 6.15
C GLY A 241 -2.72 -12.67 5.77
N SER A 242 -2.39 -13.46 4.74
CA SER A 242 -3.26 -14.54 4.25
C SER A 242 -3.40 -15.70 5.24
N GLY A 243 -2.37 -15.99 6.04
CA GLY A 243 -2.40 -17.08 7.02
C GLY A 243 -3.51 -16.95 8.05
N ARG A 244 -3.94 -15.71 8.36
CA ARG A 244 -5.01 -15.42 9.31
C ARG A 244 -6.41 -15.36 8.71
N MET A 245 -6.54 -15.62 7.41
CA MET A 245 -7.87 -15.70 6.79
C MET A 245 -8.67 -16.91 7.29
N PHE A 246 -8.02 -17.99 7.72
CA PHE A 246 -8.69 -19.13 8.35
C PHE A 246 -9.39 -18.75 9.66
N ASP A 247 -8.77 -17.91 10.48
CA ASP A 247 -9.38 -17.42 11.72
C ASP A 247 -10.60 -16.54 11.43
N LEU A 248 -10.53 -15.72 10.38
CA LEU A 248 -11.69 -14.97 9.91
C LEU A 248 -12.80 -15.92 9.46
N VAL A 249 -12.50 -16.97 8.70
CA VAL A 249 -13.49 -17.99 8.28
C VAL A 249 -14.16 -18.62 9.50
N ALA A 250 -13.41 -18.98 10.54
CA ALA A 250 -13.97 -19.51 11.77
C ALA A 250 -14.92 -18.51 12.45
N LEU A 251 -14.56 -17.22 12.47
CA LEU A 251 -15.44 -16.14 12.95
C LEU A 251 -16.70 -16.00 12.08
N TYR A 252 -16.60 -16.11 10.75
CA TYR A 252 -17.76 -16.09 9.85
C TYR A 252 -18.73 -17.22 10.14
N LYS A 253 -18.21 -18.45 10.31
CA LYS A 253 -19.03 -19.63 10.58
C LYS A 253 -19.73 -19.56 11.93
N SER A 254 -19.04 -19.05 12.95
CA SER A 254 -19.54 -19.02 14.33
C SER A 254 -20.45 -17.82 14.64
N ASN A 255 -20.38 -16.71 13.89
CA ASN A 255 -21.10 -15.48 14.23
C ASN A 255 -22.32 -15.22 13.32
N ALA A 256 -23.53 -15.22 13.91
CA ALA A 256 -24.79 -14.98 13.20
C ALA A 256 -24.89 -13.59 12.56
N ALA A 257 -24.30 -12.55 13.17
CA ALA A 257 -24.29 -11.20 12.60
C ALA A 257 -23.46 -11.13 11.32
N PHE A 258 -22.37 -11.90 11.23
CA PHE A 258 -21.54 -11.97 10.02
C PHE A 258 -22.25 -12.73 8.89
N ARG A 259 -22.95 -13.82 9.21
CA ARG A 259 -23.81 -14.53 8.25
C ARG A 259 -24.89 -13.62 7.66
N LYS A 260 -25.48 -12.76 8.49
CA LYS A 260 -26.47 -11.76 8.06
C LYS A 260 -25.89 -10.76 7.05
N VAL A 261 -24.64 -10.30 7.24
CA VAL A 261 -23.98 -9.41 6.27
C VAL A 261 -23.81 -10.12 4.93
N LEU A 262 -23.29 -11.35 4.93
CA LEU A 262 -23.10 -12.12 3.69
C LEU A 262 -24.44 -12.35 2.96
N SER A 263 -25.52 -12.66 3.68
CA SER A 263 -26.84 -12.82 3.07
C SER A 263 -27.42 -11.52 2.51
N GLN A 264 -27.05 -10.37 3.09
CA GLN A 264 -27.54 -9.06 2.65
C GLN A 264 -26.73 -8.50 1.48
N THR A 265 -25.41 -8.67 1.48
CA THR A 265 -24.52 -8.08 0.47
C THR A 265 -24.11 -9.03 -0.64
N GLY A 266 -24.31 -10.34 -0.47
CA GLY A 266 -23.90 -11.37 -1.44
C GLY A 266 -22.37 -11.49 -1.62
N ASP A 267 -21.58 -10.84 -0.75
CA ASP A 267 -20.12 -10.80 -0.82
C ASP A 267 -19.51 -10.62 0.58
N VAL A 268 -18.22 -10.96 0.72
CA VAL A 268 -17.47 -10.73 1.95
C VAL A 268 -17.28 -9.22 2.22
N PRO A 269 -17.42 -8.76 3.47
CA PRO A 269 -17.27 -7.35 3.81
C PRO A 269 -15.83 -6.86 3.57
N GLY A 270 -15.69 -5.61 3.14
CA GLY A 270 -14.38 -4.95 2.99
C GLY A 270 -13.79 -4.44 4.31
N ILE A 271 -14.60 -4.37 5.37
CA ILE A 271 -14.18 -3.91 6.69
C ILE A 271 -14.70 -4.91 7.73
N VAL A 272 -13.81 -5.38 8.60
CA VAL A 272 -14.10 -6.37 9.64
C VAL A 272 -13.60 -5.84 10.98
N ARG A 273 -14.44 -5.84 12.01
CA ARG A 273 -14.00 -5.53 13.38
C ARG A 273 -13.80 -6.84 14.15
N CYS A 274 -12.55 -7.15 14.49
CA CYS A 274 -12.17 -8.35 15.22
C CYS A 274 -10.89 -8.11 16.03
N TRP A 275 -10.70 -8.88 17.11
CA TRP A 275 -9.53 -8.77 18.01
C TRP A 275 -9.26 -7.33 18.50
N GLY A 276 -10.33 -6.57 18.79
CA GLY A 276 -10.23 -5.17 19.22
C GLY A 276 -9.81 -4.17 18.15
N ARG A 277 -9.67 -4.59 16.88
CA ARG A 277 -9.17 -3.76 15.77
C ARG A 277 -10.18 -3.70 14.62
N THR A 278 -10.10 -2.62 13.84
CA THR A 278 -10.80 -2.49 12.57
C THR A 278 -9.84 -2.86 11.45
N LEU A 279 -10.13 -3.94 10.73
CA LEU A 279 -9.36 -4.44 9.60
C LEU A 279 -10.04 -4.03 8.29
N PHE A 280 -9.27 -3.41 7.41
CA PHE A 280 -9.64 -3.07 6.05
C PHE A 280 -9.07 -4.12 5.11
N LEU A 281 -9.94 -4.97 4.57
CA LEU A 281 -9.54 -6.07 3.70
C LEU A 281 -9.30 -5.52 2.29
N ASP A 282 -8.05 -5.60 1.83
CA ASP A 282 -7.70 -5.28 0.46
C ASP A 282 -8.29 -6.32 -0.52
N ARG A 283 -8.17 -6.04 -1.82
CA ARG A 283 -8.67 -6.97 -2.86
C ARG A 283 -8.09 -8.38 -2.70
N PHE A 284 -6.82 -8.51 -2.30
CA PHE A 284 -6.17 -9.80 -2.12
C PHE A 284 -6.77 -10.58 -0.95
N LEU A 285 -6.93 -9.97 0.21
CA LEU A 285 -7.51 -10.61 1.40
C LEU A 285 -9.00 -10.93 1.18
N LYS A 286 -9.76 -10.04 0.52
CA LYS A 286 -11.15 -10.33 0.13
C LYS A 286 -11.22 -11.55 -0.78
N ASN A 287 -10.40 -11.61 -1.83
CA ASN A 287 -10.36 -12.77 -2.72
C ASN A 287 -9.98 -14.03 -1.96
N LYS A 288 -9.00 -13.95 -1.07
CA LYS A 288 -8.58 -15.12 -0.29
C LYS A 288 -9.68 -15.62 0.64
N LEU A 289 -10.43 -14.70 1.25
CA LEU A 289 -11.55 -15.04 2.10
C LEU A 289 -12.73 -15.64 1.30
N ARG A 290 -13.00 -15.12 0.09
CA ARG A 290 -13.99 -15.71 -0.83
C ARG A 290 -13.63 -17.15 -1.21
N GLU A 291 -12.38 -17.38 -1.60
CA GLU A 291 -11.87 -18.73 -1.91
C GLU A 291 -12.12 -19.68 -0.73
N LEU A 292 -11.77 -19.27 0.49
CA LEU A 292 -11.90 -20.11 1.68
C LEU A 292 -13.36 -20.35 2.12
N LEU A 293 -14.27 -19.45 1.75
CA LEU A 293 -15.71 -19.57 2.03
C LEU A 293 -16.50 -20.17 0.85
N ASN A 294 -15.84 -20.45 -0.27
CA ASN A 294 -16.47 -20.87 -1.52
C ASN A 294 -17.56 -19.89 -2.01
N ILE A 295 -17.25 -18.59 -1.98
CA ILE A 295 -18.15 -17.51 -2.43
C ILE A 295 -17.69 -17.02 -3.80
N GLU A 296 -18.54 -17.16 -4.81
CA GLU A 296 -18.35 -16.53 -6.11
C GLU A 296 -18.50 -15.00 -6.00
N PRO A 297 -17.59 -14.19 -6.59
CA PRO A 297 -17.77 -12.74 -6.62
C PRO A 297 -19.08 -12.38 -7.33
N ASN A 298 -19.91 -11.54 -6.70
CA ASN A 298 -21.11 -10.99 -7.33
C ASN A 298 -20.96 -9.48 -7.62
N PRO A 299 -20.51 -9.09 -8.83
CA PRO A 299 -20.43 -7.69 -9.23
C PRO A 299 -21.79 -6.98 -9.23
N GLU A 300 -22.89 -7.70 -9.52
CA GLU A 300 -24.23 -7.14 -9.64
C GLU A 300 -24.77 -6.60 -8.31
N ALA A 301 -24.45 -7.23 -7.18
CA ALA A 301 -24.85 -6.74 -5.86
C ALA A 301 -24.23 -5.36 -5.53
N TYR A 302 -22.96 -5.15 -5.91
CA TYR A 302 -22.30 -3.84 -5.75
C TYR A 302 -22.92 -2.79 -6.68
N TYR A 303 -23.25 -3.15 -7.91
CA TYR A 303 -23.94 -2.26 -8.84
C TYR A 303 -25.34 -1.90 -8.38
N ALA A 304 -26.09 -2.84 -7.81
CA ALA A 304 -27.43 -2.62 -7.29
C ALA A 304 -27.42 -1.60 -6.14
N ASP A 305 -26.46 -1.70 -5.22
CA ASP A 305 -26.29 -0.75 -4.10
C ASP A 305 -25.94 0.66 -4.60
N VAL A 306 -24.94 0.79 -5.48
CA VAL A 306 -24.56 2.10 -6.06
C VAL A 306 -25.70 2.70 -6.89
N ARG A 307 -26.45 1.88 -7.64
CA ARG A 307 -27.64 2.32 -8.39
C ARG A 307 -28.75 2.79 -7.46
N SER A 308 -29.04 2.05 -6.39
CA SER A 308 -30.06 2.45 -5.40
C SER A 308 -29.74 3.81 -4.80
N GLN A 309 -28.51 4.01 -4.33
CA GLN A 309 -28.07 5.29 -3.75
C GLN A 309 -28.12 6.43 -4.78
N PHE A 310 -27.85 6.14 -6.06
CA PHE A 310 -28.00 7.12 -7.15
C PHE A 310 -29.46 7.53 -7.35
N PHE A 311 -30.38 6.57 -7.36
CA PHE A 311 -31.81 6.86 -7.49
C PHE A 311 -32.35 7.59 -6.27
N ASP A 312 -31.92 7.24 -5.05
CA ASP A 312 -32.28 7.95 -3.82
C ASP A 312 -31.82 9.41 -3.85
N TRP A 313 -30.60 9.66 -4.34
CA TRP A 313 -30.10 11.01 -4.57
C TRP A 313 -30.93 11.74 -5.63
N LEU A 314 -31.13 11.13 -6.80
CA LEU A 314 -31.85 11.72 -7.93
C LEU A 314 -33.28 12.13 -7.54
N ASN A 315 -33.96 11.26 -6.78
CA ASN A 315 -35.34 11.44 -6.33
C ASN A 315 -35.48 12.37 -5.12
N ASN A 316 -34.37 12.91 -4.59
CA ASN A 316 -34.38 13.90 -3.52
C ASN A 316 -33.98 15.29 -4.07
N PRO A 317 -34.92 16.06 -4.65
CA PRO A 317 -34.62 17.34 -5.29
C PRO A 317 -33.97 18.36 -4.33
N GLY A 318 -34.28 18.31 -3.03
CA GLY A 318 -33.62 19.16 -2.02
C GLY A 318 -32.13 18.89 -1.83
N ILE A 319 -31.64 17.74 -2.28
CA ILE A 319 -30.24 17.31 -2.17
C ILE A 319 -29.56 17.29 -3.55
N SER A 320 -30.20 16.77 -4.59
CA SER A 320 -29.61 16.63 -5.93
C SER A 320 -29.43 17.94 -6.69
N HIS A 321 -30.17 18.99 -6.33
CA HIS A 321 -29.98 20.34 -6.87
C HIS A 321 -28.86 21.12 -6.18
N VAL A 322 -28.46 20.71 -4.97
CA VAL A 322 -27.54 21.47 -4.10
C VAL A 322 -26.17 20.79 -3.98
N THR A 323 -26.13 19.46 -4.13
CA THR A 323 -24.92 18.65 -4.01
C THR A 323 -24.84 17.65 -5.15
N ASP A 324 -23.68 17.52 -5.78
CA ASP A 324 -23.49 16.47 -6.76
C ASP A 324 -23.54 15.08 -6.09
N PHE A 325 -23.81 14.02 -6.86
CA PHE A 325 -23.92 12.67 -6.30
C PHE A 325 -22.62 12.22 -5.61
N TYR A 326 -21.47 12.78 -5.99
CA TYR A 326 -20.19 12.41 -5.42
C TYR A 326 -20.09 12.94 -4.00
N ASP A 327 -20.39 14.23 -3.82
CA ASP A 327 -20.40 14.90 -2.54
C ASP A 327 -21.50 14.34 -1.64
N TYR A 328 -22.66 13.96 -2.19
CA TYR A 328 -23.69 13.21 -1.47
C TYR A 328 -23.16 11.88 -0.89
N LEU A 329 -22.49 11.06 -1.71
CA LEU A 329 -21.88 9.81 -1.25
C LEU A 329 -20.75 10.06 -0.23
N VAL A 330 -19.92 11.09 -0.43
CA VAL A 330 -18.90 11.49 0.54
C VAL A 330 -19.52 11.92 1.86
N HIS A 331 -20.60 12.70 1.84
CA HIS A 331 -21.29 13.18 3.03
C HIS A 331 -21.97 12.05 3.81
N GLN A 332 -22.59 11.07 3.12
CA GLN A 332 -23.12 9.88 3.79
C GLN A 332 -22.03 9.10 4.52
N ASP A 333 -20.87 8.92 3.89
CA ASP A 333 -19.72 8.25 4.50
C ASP A 333 -19.08 9.07 5.64
N ASP A 334 -19.01 10.40 5.50
CA ASP A 334 -18.47 11.30 6.53
C ASP A 334 -19.38 11.38 7.76
N GLN A 335 -20.70 11.31 7.58
CA GLN A 335 -21.67 11.20 8.68
C GLN A 335 -21.52 9.85 9.40
N ARG A 336 -21.42 8.74 8.66
CA ARG A 336 -21.11 7.42 9.22
C ARG A 336 -19.77 7.41 9.95
N PHE A 337 -18.78 8.14 9.45
CA PHE A 337 -17.47 8.30 10.07
C PHE A 337 -17.51 9.13 11.36
N LYS A 338 -18.23 10.26 11.39
CA LYS A 338 -18.46 11.04 12.61
C LYS A 338 -19.16 10.21 13.69
N GLN A 339 -20.22 9.50 13.32
CA GLN A 339 -20.92 8.58 14.23
C GLN A 339 -20.00 7.48 14.77
N LEU A 340 -19.10 6.94 13.94
CA LEU A 340 -18.10 5.96 14.38
C LEU A 340 -17.06 6.57 15.32
N GLN A 341 -16.56 7.78 15.04
CA GLN A 341 -15.63 8.53 15.90
C GLN A 341 -16.26 8.84 17.26
N ASP A 342 -17.51 9.31 17.27
CA ASP A 342 -18.25 9.58 18.51
C ASP A 342 -18.48 8.31 19.33
N ARG A 343 -18.75 7.19 18.67
CA ARG A 343 -18.92 5.90 19.33
C ARG A 343 -17.60 5.39 19.93
N ILE A 344 -16.48 5.58 19.24
CA ILE A 344 -15.14 5.27 19.74
C ILE A 344 -14.78 6.18 20.92
N LYS A 345 -15.04 7.49 20.82
CA LYS A 345 -14.81 8.47 21.89
C LYS A 345 -15.60 8.11 23.15
N ARG A 346 -16.88 7.74 23.02
CA ARG A 346 -17.71 7.25 24.12
C ARG A 346 -17.19 5.93 24.72
N GLN A 347 -16.62 5.03 23.91
CA GLN A 347 -16.00 3.79 24.41
C GLN A 347 -14.71 4.05 25.19
N LEU A 348 -13.92 5.05 24.78
CA LEU A 348 -12.70 5.47 25.50
C LEU A 348 -13.03 6.17 26.81
N GLN A 349 -14.00 7.09 26.81
CA GLN A 349 -14.49 7.77 28.02
C GLN A 349 -15.11 6.81 29.05
N ARG A 350 -15.66 5.68 28.62
CA ARG A 350 -16.15 4.62 29.52
C ARG A 350 -15.02 3.77 30.13
N ARG A 351 -13.85 3.73 29.50
CA ARG A 351 -12.66 3.03 29.99
C ARG A 351 -11.80 3.87 30.94
N GLU A 352 -11.96 5.19 30.93
CA GLU A 352 -11.31 6.11 31.87
C GLU A 352 -12.11 6.31 33.17
N LYS A 353 -13.33 5.75 33.25
CA LYS A 353 -14.21 5.79 34.44
C LYS A 353 -14.24 4.48 35.23
N ILE A 354 -13.43 3.50 34.84
CA ILE A 354 -13.16 2.23 35.55
C ILE A 354 -11.66 2.26 35.83
#